data_AF-A0A077N523-F1
#
_entry.id   AF-A0A077N523-F1
#
_cell.length_a   1.000
_cell.length_b   1.000
_cell.length_c   1.000
_cell.angle_alpha   90.00
_cell.angle_beta   90.00
_cell.angle_gamma   90.00
#
_symmetry.space_group_name_H-M   'P 1'
#
loop_
_entity.id
_entity.type
_entity.pdbx_description
1 polymer ?
#
loop_
_entity_poly.entity_id
_entity_poly.type
_entity_poly.pdbx_seq_one_letter_code
_entity_poly.pdbx_strand_id
1 'polypeptide(L)'
;MYKPVYAPCAITYHGEWVVPEMVMQEDYDGLFCKCCRLKISVVIDKLTGVKSFVHTPQRLETAKRLATCSHSKAASKLVEGRERQKSLCIHSTEPYDQ
;
A
#
# COMPACT_ATOMS: atom_id res chain seq x y z
N MET A 1 -9.91 1.60 -17.60
CA MET A 1 -10.08 0.88 -16.32
C MET A 1 -8.74 0.88 -15.60
N TYR A 2 -8.60 1.60 -14.48
CA TYR A 2 -7.31 1.69 -13.77
C TYR A 2 -7.12 0.40 -12.95
N LYS A 3 -5.99 -0.28 -13.11
CA LYS A 3 -5.68 -1.47 -12.28
C LYS A 3 -5.26 -0.98 -10.89
N PRO A 4 -5.91 -1.44 -9.80
CA PRO A 4 -5.49 -1.09 -8.46
C PRO A 4 -4.05 -1.58 -8.23
N VAL A 5 -3.19 -0.71 -7.72
CA VAL A 5 -1.79 -1.06 -7.38
C VAL A 5 -1.74 -1.37 -5.90
N TYR A 6 -1.28 -2.56 -5.54
CA TYR A 6 -1.20 -3.00 -4.15
C TYR A 6 -0.19 -2.16 -3.35
N ALA A 7 -0.60 -1.75 -2.15
CA ALA A 7 0.19 -0.92 -1.25
C ALA A 7 0.38 -1.65 0.10
N PRO A 8 1.37 -2.55 0.22
CA PRO A 8 1.51 -3.41 1.39
C PRO A 8 1.80 -2.66 2.70
N CYS A 9 2.29 -1.42 2.61
CA CYS A 9 2.82 -0.66 3.72
C CYS A 9 2.01 0.64 3.85
N ALA A 10 1.12 0.69 4.86
CA ALA A 10 0.20 1.80 5.13
C ALA A 10 0.52 2.48 6.46
N ILE A 11 0.29 3.79 6.51
CA ILE A 11 0.40 4.62 7.71
C ILE A 11 -0.84 5.50 7.89
N THR A 12 -1.14 5.84 9.14
CA THR A 12 -2.16 6.84 9.49
C THR A 12 -1.66 8.26 9.17
N TYR A 13 -2.54 9.25 9.30
CA TYR A 13 -2.15 10.67 9.23
C TYR A 13 -1.03 11.04 10.24
N HIS A 14 -1.01 10.37 11.40
CA HIS A 14 0.01 10.56 12.44
C HIS A 14 1.32 9.80 12.14
N GLY A 15 1.38 9.05 11.05
CA GLY A 15 2.57 8.28 10.65
C GLY A 15 2.69 6.91 11.32
N GLU A 16 1.64 6.45 12.00
CA GLU A 16 1.61 5.15 12.67
C GLU A 16 1.37 4.05 11.65
N TRP A 17 2.11 2.96 11.77
CA TRP A 17 1.95 1.81 10.88
C TRP A 17 0.67 1.06 11.19
N VAL A 18 -0.02 0.66 10.12
CA VAL A 18 -1.25 -0.12 10.23
C VAL A 18 -1.25 -1.29 9.26
N VAL A 19 -1.87 -2.38 9.68
CA VAL A 19 -2.14 -3.55 8.85
C VAL A 19 -3.62 -3.58 8.48
N PRO A 20 -4.00 -4.15 7.32
CA PRO A 20 -5.39 -4.10 6.84
C PRO A 20 -6.42 -4.63 7.84
N GLU A 21 -6.06 -5.65 8.61
CA GLU A 21 -6.95 -6.29 9.59
C GLU A 21 -7.33 -5.37 10.74
N MET A 22 -6.42 -4.49 11.18
CA MET A 22 -6.60 -3.62 12.35
C MET A 22 -7.32 -2.31 12.02
N VAL A 23 -7.41 -1.94 10.75
CA VAL A 23 -8.03 -0.68 10.32
C VAL A 23 -9.55 -0.82 10.31
N MET A 24 -10.22 0.12 10.98
CA MET A 24 -11.68 0.23 10.97
C MET A 24 -12.14 1.15 9.84
N GLN A 25 -13.42 1.09 9.48
CA GLN A 25 -13.93 1.79 8.30
C GLN A 25 -13.78 3.32 8.44
N GLU A 26 -13.81 3.82 9.67
CA GLU A 26 -13.65 5.23 10.03
C GLU A 26 -12.24 5.74 9.69
N ASP A 27 -11.25 4.85 9.71
CA ASP A 27 -9.85 5.20 9.46
C ASP A 27 -9.50 5.24 7.97
N TYR A 28 -10.35 4.69 7.10
CA TYR A 28 -10.02 4.48 5.67
C TYR A 28 -9.64 5.76 4.95
N ASP A 29 -10.25 6.89 5.34
CA ASP A 29 -9.97 8.19 4.73
C ASP A 29 -8.63 8.80 5.14
N GLY A 30 -8.05 8.32 6.25
CA GLY A 30 -6.79 8.79 6.83
C GLY A 30 -5.58 7.92 6.49
N LEU A 31 -5.71 6.98 5.55
CA LEU A 31 -4.63 6.06 5.20
C LEU A 31 -3.75 6.56 4.06
N PHE A 32 -2.44 6.46 4.27
CA PHE A 32 -1.43 6.83 3.30
C PHE A 32 -0.44 5.69 3.07
N CYS A 33 0.08 5.57 1.86
CA CYS A 33 1.17 4.65 1.60
C CYS A 33 2.46 5.15 2.27
N LYS A 34 3.15 4.28 3.01
CA LYS A 34 4.41 4.62 3.67
C LYS A 34 5.49 5.08 2.69
N CYS A 35 5.51 4.54 1.48
CA CYS A 35 6.56 4.79 0.50
C CYS A 35 6.40 6.13 -0.24
N CYS A 36 5.19 6.47 -0.68
CA CYS A 36 4.94 7.66 -1.52
C CYS A 36 4.06 8.72 -0.86
N ARG A 37 3.56 8.46 0.37
CA ARG A 37 2.64 9.32 1.13
C ARG A 37 1.37 9.72 0.39
N LEU A 38 0.99 8.96 -0.64
CA LEU A 38 -0.27 9.16 -1.34
C LEU A 38 -1.39 8.46 -0.57
N LYS A 39 -2.58 9.07 -0.57
CA LYS A 39 -3.79 8.46 -0.04
C LYS A 39 -4.05 7.11 -0.72
N ILE A 40 -4.34 6.10 0.08
CA ILE A 40 -4.69 4.75 -0.36
C ILE A 40 -6.13 4.46 0.02
N SER A 41 -6.70 3.42 -0.57
CA SER A 41 -8.04 2.93 -0.27
C SER A 41 -7.96 1.48 0.22
N VAL A 42 -8.98 1.05 0.95
CA VAL A 42 -9.14 -0.35 1.35
C VAL A 42 -10.11 -1.02 0.40
N VAL A 43 -9.68 -2.13 -0.20
CA VAL A 43 -10.53 -3.05 -0.97
C VAL A 43 -10.79 -4.26 -0.10
N ILE A 44 -12.06 -4.62 0.06
CA ILE A 44 -12.47 -5.82 0.77
C ILE A 44 -12.91 -6.84 -0.27
N ASP A 45 -12.23 -7.98 -0.31
CA ASP A 45 -12.63 -9.09 -1.15
C ASP A 45 -13.94 -9.68 -0.61
N LYS A 46 -14.99 -9.69 -1.45
CA LYS A 46 -16.34 -10.10 -1.01
C LYS A 46 -16.46 -11.59 -0.70
N LEU A 47 -15.57 -12.42 -1.24
CA LEU A 47 -15.61 -13.88 -1.07
C LEU A 47 -14.84 -14.31 0.17
N THR A 48 -13.73 -13.64 0.47
CA THR A 48 -12.80 -14.01 1.54
C THR A 48 -12.83 -13.06 2.73
N GLY A 49 -13.44 -11.88 2.59
CA GLY A 49 -13.41 -10.82 3.60
C GLY A 49 -12.04 -10.15 3.76
N VAL A 50 -11.04 -10.55 2.96
CA VAL A 50 -9.67 -10.05 3.08
C VAL A 50 -9.62 -8.58 2.71
N LYS A 51 -9.12 -7.76 3.64
CA LYS A 51 -8.86 -6.34 3.45
C LYS A 51 -7.49 -6.16 2.78
N SER A 52 -7.43 -5.31 1.77
CA SER A 52 -6.21 -5.01 1.02
C SER A 52 -6.08 -3.51 0.78
N PHE A 53 -4.89 -2.97 1.01
CA PHE A 53 -4.58 -1.58 0.71
C PHE A 53 -4.19 -1.42 -0.75
N VAL A 54 -4.81 -0.45 -1.42
CA VAL A 54 -4.57 -0.18 -2.84
C VAL A 54 -4.43 1.31 -3.11
N HIS A 55 -3.60 1.64 -4.10
CA HIS A 55 -3.61 2.97 -4.67
C HIS A 55 -4.80 3.15 -5.59
N THR A 56 -5.58 4.20 -5.31
CA THR A 56 -6.69 4.64 -6.16
C THR A 56 -6.37 6.04 -6.68
N PRO A 57 -5.58 6.18 -7.76
CA PRO A 57 -5.27 7.49 -8.30
C PRO A 57 -6.50 8.06 -8.98
N GLN A 58 -7.18 8.95 -8.26
CA GLN A 58 -8.32 9.70 -8.79
C GLN A 58 -7.90 10.85 -9.72
N ARG A 59 -6.61 11.23 -9.72
CA ARG A 59 -6.06 12.34 -10.51
C ARG A 59 -4.79 11.93 -11.25
N LEU A 60 -4.57 12.51 -12.43
CA LEU A 60 -3.40 12.27 -13.27
C LEU A 60 -2.08 12.61 -12.55
N GLU A 61 -2.08 13.68 -11.75
CA GLU A 61 -0.93 14.07 -10.92
C GLU A 61 -0.59 13.01 -9.88
N THR A 62 -1.61 12.41 -9.25
CA THR A 62 -1.47 11.29 -8.33
C THR A 62 -0.91 10.06 -9.04
N ALA A 63 -1.30 9.82 -10.30
CA ALA A 63 -0.75 8.73 -11.11
C ALA A 63 0.73 8.95 -11.46
N LYS A 64 1.16 10.20 -11.74
CA LYS A 64 2.59 10.53 -11.95
C LYS A 64 3.41 10.33 -10.67
N ARG A 65 2.90 10.76 -9.52
CA ARG A 65 3.53 10.51 -8.21
C ARG A 65 3.49 9.02 -7.84
N LEU A 66 2.48 8.29 -8.28
CA LEU A 66 2.44 6.85 -8.07
C LEU A 66 3.57 6.16 -8.82
N ALA A 67 3.96 6.63 -10.01
CA ALA A 67 5.10 6.07 -10.76
C ALA A 67 6.45 6.14 -10.01
N THR A 68 6.57 7.01 -9.00
CA THR A 68 7.74 7.07 -8.11
C THR A 68 7.63 6.14 -6.90
N CYS A 69 6.48 5.52 -6.67
CA CYS A 69 6.30 4.53 -5.62
C CYS A 69 7.05 3.25 -5.96
N SER A 70 7.83 2.73 -5.02
CA SER A 70 8.57 1.47 -5.18
C SER A 70 7.67 0.29 -5.57
N HIS A 71 6.39 0.33 -5.17
CA HIS A 71 5.39 -0.70 -5.49
C HIS A 71 4.74 -0.54 -6.87
N SER A 72 4.73 0.66 -7.47
CA SER A 72 4.21 0.83 -8.84
C SER A 72 5.17 0.22 -9.87
N LYS A 73 6.49 0.34 -9.65
CA LYS A 73 7.52 -0.29 -10.50
C LYS A 73 7.44 -1.81 -10.43
N ALA A 74 7.12 -2.36 -9.26
CA ALA A 74 6.92 -3.80 -9.10
C ALA A 74 5.69 -4.30 -9.85
N ALA A 75 4.58 -3.54 -9.88
CA ALA A 75 3.40 -3.89 -10.68
C ALA A 75 3.68 -3.94 -12.19
N SER A 76 4.61 -3.14 -12.71
CA SER A 76 5.07 -3.21 -14.10
C SER A 76 5.94 -4.43 -14.40
N LYS A 77 6.59 -5.02 -13.37
CA LYS A 77 7.43 -6.22 -13.50
C LYS A 77 6.72 -7.52 -13.12
N LEU A 78 5.56 -7.45 -12.45
CA LEU A 78 4.77 -8.62 -12.04
C LEU A 78 3.99 -9.30 -13.19
N VAL A 79 4.11 -8.80 -14.42
CA VAL A 79 3.71 -9.57 -15.62
C VAL A 79 4.71 -10.71 -15.89
N GLU A 80 5.91 -10.69 -15.29
CA GLU A 80 6.95 -11.70 -15.49
C GLU A 80 7.45 -12.31 -14.17
N GLY A 81 6.58 -13.03 -13.49
CA GLY A 81 7.01 -14.02 -12.49
C GLY A 81 6.44 -13.80 -11.10
N ARG A 82 5.74 -14.83 -10.63
CA ARG A 82 5.51 -15.08 -9.20
C ARG A 82 6.87 -15.12 -8.47
N GLU A 83 6.84 -14.77 -7.19
CA GLU A 83 7.97 -14.75 -6.25
C GLU A 83 8.89 -13.53 -6.33
N ARG A 84 8.49 -12.43 -5.67
CA ARG A 84 9.39 -11.51 -4.94
C ARG A 84 8.59 -10.46 -4.19
N GLN A 85 7.68 -10.90 -3.30
CA GLN A 85 6.87 -9.98 -2.50
C GLN A 85 7.22 -9.98 -1.00
N LYS A 86 8.48 -10.32 -0.65
CA LYS A 86 8.97 -10.28 0.75
C LYS A 86 10.08 -9.26 1.03
N SER A 87 10.74 -8.64 0.04
CA SER A 87 11.99 -7.90 0.33
C SER A 87 11.97 -6.38 0.21
N LEU A 88 10.85 -5.71 -0.12
CA LEU A 88 10.89 -4.26 -0.40
C LEU A 88 10.40 -3.32 0.73
N CYS A 89 9.91 -3.86 1.86
CA CYS A 89 9.63 -3.06 3.07
C CYS A 89 10.51 -3.44 4.28
N ILE A 90 11.50 -4.33 4.12
CA ILE A 90 12.44 -4.67 5.21
C ILE A 90 13.72 -3.84 5.05
N HIS A 91 13.67 -2.57 5.40
CA HIS A 91 14.84 -1.90 5.96
C HIS A 91 14.31 -0.84 6.95
N SER A 92 14.90 -0.88 8.15
CA SER A 92 14.51 -0.15 9.37
C SER A 92 13.43 -0.80 10.23
N THR A 93 13.57 -2.09 10.55
CA THR A 93 13.46 -2.51 11.94
C THR A 93 14.89 -2.65 12.46
N GLU A 94 15.41 -1.62 13.13
CA GLU A 94 16.46 -1.89 14.11
C GLU A 94 15.80 -2.58 15.30
N PRO A 95 16.40 -3.65 15.85
CA PRO A 95 15.83 -4.38 16.96
C PRO A 95 15.87 -3.54 18.24
N TYR A 96 14.82 -3.66 19.04
CA TYR A 96 14.85 -3.40 20.47
C TYR A 96 16.10 -4.09 21.05
N ASP A 97 17.00 -3.30 21.64
CA ASP A 97 17.97 -3.78 22.61
C ASP A 97 17.36 -3.60 24.02
N GLN A 98 17.77 -4.49 24.92
CA GLN A 98 17.06 -5.00 26.09
C GLN A 98 16.99 -4.02 27.27
#